data_AF-A0A451AUL2-F1
#
_entry.id   AF-A0A451AUL2-F1
#
_cell.length_a   1.000
_cell.length_b   1.000
_cell.length_c   1.000
_cell.angle_alpha   90.00
_cell.angle_beta   90.00
_cell.angle_gamma   90.00
#
_symmetry.space_group_name_H-M   'P 1'
#
loop_
_entity.id
_entity.type
_entity.pdbx_description
1 polymer ?
#
loop_
_entity_poly.entity_id
_entity_poly.type
_entity_poly.pdbx_seq_one_letter_code
_entity_poly.pdbx_strand_id
1 'polypeptide(L)'
;PQTSTDAYDSPWKDILEHAFPEFMAFYFPEAHTQIDWSRGHQFKNTELRQVVRDAQLGKRFADALVQVTLTDGHENWIYVHIEVQGQRDNDFARRMFTYNYRLFDRYARPIASLAVLADEDPAWRPDHYGFEILGCRHLLEFPVAKLIDYDHAE
;
A
#
# COMPACT_ATOMS: atom_id res chain seq x y z
N PRO A 1 33.52 -8.91 -12.24
CA PRO A 1 32.46 -9.42 -11.34
C PRO A 1 31.41 -8.33 -11.10
N GLN A 2 30.31 -8.39 -11.85
CA GLN A 2 29.15 -7.53 -11.65
C GLN A 2 28.43 -7.99 -10.38
N THR A 3 28.50 -7.22 -9.30
CA THR A 3 27.60 -7.37 -8.16
C THR A 3 26.26 -6.77 -8.55
N SER A 4 25.42 -7.62 -9.16
CA SER A 4 24.05 -7.29 -9.53
C SER A 4 23.21 -7.10 -8.27
N THR A 5 23.02 -5.85 -7.90
CA THR A 5 22.04 -5.38 -6.91
C THR A 5 20.59 -5.49 -7.43
N ASP A 6 20.37 -6.33 -8.46
CA ASP A 6 19.10 -6.55 -9.18
C ASP A 6 18.31 -7.76 -8.67
N ALA A 7 18.75 -8.43 -7.61
CA ALA A 7 18.13 -9.66 -7.08
C ALA A 7 17.26 -9.43 -5.83
N TYR A 8 16.49 -8.35 -5.79
CA TYR A 8 15.40 -8.17 -4.81
C TYR A 8 14.05 -8.17 -5.53
N ASP A 9 13.76 -9.26 -6.23
CA ASP A 9 12.38 -9.73 -6.36
C ASP A 9 12.03 -10.44 -5.06
N SER A 10 11.59 -9.62 -4.10
CA SER A 10 10.96 -10.14 -2.89
C SER A 10 9.69 -10.89 -3.32
N PRO A 11 9.39 -12.08 -2.78
CA PRO A 11 8.15 -12.83 -3.09
C PRO A 11 6.88 -11.99 -3.03
N TRP A 12 6.89 -10.91 -2.24
CA TRP A 12 5.81 -9.92 -2.18
C TRP A 12 5.52 -9.22 -3.50
N LYS A 13 6.54 -8.93 -4.32
CA LYS A 13 6.34 -8.33 -5.65
C LYS A 13 5.66 -9.32 -6.58
N ASP A 14 6.12 -10.57 -6.61
CA ASP A 14 5.54 -11.61 -7.44
C ASP A 14 4.07 -11.84 -7.09
N ILE A 15 3.76 -11.95 -5.79
CA ILE A 15 2.39 -12.10 -5.29
C ILE A 15 1.53 -10.88 -5.69
N LEU A 16 2.04 -9.66 -5.49
CA LEU A 16 1.30 -8.47 -5.87
C LEU A 16 1.06 -8.43 -7.39
N GLU A 17 2.02 -8.73 -8.23
CA GLU A 17 1.89 -8.61 -9.69
C GLU A 17 1.07 -9.76 -10.33
N HIS A 18 1.13 -10.98 -9.77
CA HIS A 18 0.51 -12.16 -10.38
C HIS A 18 -0.75 -12.67 -9.67
N ALA A 19 -0.97 -12.28 -8.41
CA ALA A 19 -2.08 -12.76 -7.58
C ALA A 19 -2.75 -11.59 -6.83
N PHE A 20 -2.87 -10.43 -7.49
CA PHE A 20 -3.41 -9.22 -6.87
C PHE A 20 -4.83 -9.39 -6.29
N PRO A 21 -5.81 -9.99 -7.00
CA PRO A 21 -7.14 -10.22 -6.44
C PRO A 21 -7.09 -11.12 -5.20
N GLU A 22 -6.32 -12.20 -5.23
CA GLU A 22 -6.16 -13.14 -4.12
C GLU A 22 -5.46 -12.47 -2.92
N PHE A 23 -4.44 -11.65 -3.18
CA PHE A 23 -3.78 -10.83 -2.16
C PHE A 23 -4.77 -9.91 -1.46
N MET A 24 -5.61 -9.20 -2.24
CA MET A 24 -6.63 -8.31 -1.69
C MET A 24 -7.71 -9.08 -0.93
N ALA A 25 -8.14 -10.24 -1.43
CA ALA A 25 -9.11 -11.10 -0.75
C ALA A 25 -8.60 -11.58 0.61
N PHE A 26 -7.31 -11.92 0.70
CA PHE A 26 -6.69 -12.43 1.92
C PHE A 26 -6.42 -11.34 2.95
N TYR A 27 -5.73 -10.27 2.57
CA TYR A 27 -5.28 -9.23 3.52
C TYR A 27 -6.30 -8.11 3.75
N PHE A 28 -7.15 -7.82 2.77
CA PHE A 28 -8.09 -6.69 2.79
C PHE A 28 -9.48 -7.09 2.27
N PRO A 29 -10.14 -8.11 2.87
CA PRO A 29 -11.37 -8.70 2.35
C PRO A 29 -12.50 -7.67 2.14
N GLU A 30 -12.64 -6.70 3.05
CA GLU A 30 -13.65 -5.63 2.91
C GLU A 30 -13.40 -4.76 1.68
N ALA A 31 -12.15 -4.36 1.42
CA ALA A 31 -11.79 -3.60 0.23
C ALA A 31 -11.96 -4.46 -1.04
N HIS A 32 -11.61 -5.75 -0.98
CA HIS A 32 -11.78 -6.67 -2.09
C HIS A 32 -13.23 -6.77 -2.57
N THR A 33 -14.21 -6.78 -1.66
CA THR A 33 -15.64 -6.83 -2.03
C THR A 33 -16.16 -5.60 -2.77
N GLN A 34 -15.44 -4.49 -2.70
CA GLN A 34 -15.83 -3.22 -3.33
C GLN A 34 -15.21 -3.04 -4.73
N ILE A 35 -14.30 -3.94 -5.14
CA ILE A 35 -13.60 -3.87 -6.43
C ILE A 35 -14.31 -4.78 -7.45
N ASP A 36 -14.60 -4.23 -8.63
CA ASP A 36 -15.13 -5.00 -9.76
C ASP A 36 -13.99 -5.72 -10.49
N TRP A 37 -13.70 -6.95 -10.03
CA TRP A 37 -12.67 -7.81 -10.59
C TRP A 37 -12.93 -8.22 -12.06
N SER A 38 -14.17 -8.15 -12.54
CA SER A 38 -14.50 -8.47 -13.93
C SER A 38 -13.93 -7.45 -14.93
N ARG A 39 -13.62 -6.24 -14.45
CA ARG A 39 -13.05 -5.14 -15.23
C ARG A 39 -11.52 -5.19 -15.29
N GLY A 40 -10.91 -6.11 -14.54
CA GLY A 40 -9.46 -6.20 -14.39
C GLY A 40 -8.87 -5.05 -13.57
N HIS A 41 -7.54 -5.01 -13.52
CA HIS A 41 -6.77 -3.99 -12.79
C HIS A 41 -5.50 -3.65 -13.56
N GLN A 42 -4.91 -2.48 -13.29
CA GLN A 42 -3.71 -2.03 -14.00
C GLN A 42 -2.65 -1.50 -13.04
N PHE A 43 -1.46 -2.10 -13.05
CA PHE A 43 -0.31 -1.61 -12.30
C PHE A 43 0.25 -0.30 -12.88
N LYS A 44 0.62 0.61 -11.98
CA LYS A 44 1.18 1.95 -12.22
C LYS A 44 2.50 2.13 -11.45
N ASN A 45 3.30 1.06 -11.36
CA ASN A 45 4.53 1.02 -10.56
C ASN A 45 5.59 2.00 -11.08
N THR A 46 5.59 2.32 -12.38
CA THR A 46 6.49 3.33 -12.95
C THR A 46 6.15 4.73 -12.45
N GLU A 47 4.88 5.06 -12.35
CA GLU A 47 4.40 6.33 -11.83
C GLU A 47 4.58 6.42 -10.32
N LEU A 48 4.37 5.30 -9.61
CA LEU A 48 4.70 5.19 -8.19
C LEU A 48 6.16 5.58 -7.98
N ARG A 49 7.11 4.95 -8.69
CA ARG A 49 8.55 5.27 -8.64
C ARG A 49 8.88 6.76 -8.82
N GLN A 50 8.08 7.51 -9.57
CA GLN A 50 8.29 8.95 -9.74
C GLN A 50 7.88 9.76 -8.51
N VAL A 51 6.97 9.24 -7.69
CA VAL A 51 6.48 9.85 -6.44
C VAL A 51 7.36 9.50 -5.23
N VAL A 52 7.95 8.29 -5.21
CA VAL A 52 8.73 7.74 -4.08
C VAL A 52 10.22 8.10 -4.06
N ARG A 53 10.67 9.09 -4.84
CA ARG A 53 12.10 9.39 -5.09
C ARG A 53 13.00 9.59 -3.86
N ASP A 54 12.43 9.86 -2.68
CA ASP A 54 13.15 10.15 -1.43
C ASP A 54 13.12 9.00 -0.40
N ALA A 55 12.51 7.85 -0.73
CA ALA A 55 12.28 6.78 0.22
C ALA A 55 13.54 5.92 0.45
N GLN A 56 13.91 5.71 1.71
CA GLN A 56 15.05 4.84 2.07
C GLN A 56 14.82 3.41 1.57
N LEU A 57 15.59 3.00 0.55
CA LEU A 57 15.70 1.60 0.13
C LEU A 57 16.33 0.80 1.28
N GLY A 58 15.57 -0.13 1.89
CA GLY A 58 16.16 -1.10 2.83
C GLY A 58 15.18 -1.75 3.81
N LYS A 59 14.10 -1.07 4.20
CA LYS A 59 13.13 -1.61 5.18
C LYS A 59 11.82 -2.13 4.56
N ARG A 60 11.60 -1.84 3.28
CA ARG A 60 10.36 -2.13 2.53
C ARG A 60 10.57 -3.32 1.62
N PHE A 61 9.62 -4.26 1.62
CA PHE A 61 9.68 -5.45 0.77
C PHE A 61 9.07 -5.21 -0.61
N ALA A 62 7.94 -4.51 -0.67
CA ALA A 62 7.28 -4.16 -1.92
C ALA A 62 6.42 -2.89 -1.79
N ASP A 63 6.23 -2.21 -2.91
CA ASP A 63 5.24 -1.15 -3.09
C ASP A 63 4.54 -1.33 -4.43
N ALA A 64 3.23 -1.11 -4.45
CA ALA A 64 2.43 -1.19 -5.66
C ALA A 64 1.43 -0.04 -5.73
N LEU A 65 1.17 0.40 -6.96
CA LEU A 65 0.06 1.30 -7.27
C LEU A 65 -0.80 0.63 -8.32
N VAL A 66 -2.07 0.41 -8.01
CA VAL A 66 -2.97 -0.35 -8.87
C VAL A 66 -4.23 0.45 -9.15
N GLN A 67 -4.57 0.62 -10.42
CA GLN A 67 -5.85 1.19 -10.82
C GLN A 67 -6.92 0.10 -10.82
N VAL A 68 -8.04 0.34 -10.14
CA VAL A 68 -9.15 -0.62 -10.00
C VAL A 68 -10.49 0.08 -10.22
N THR A 69 -11.48 -0.67 -10.71
CA THR A 69 -12.87 -0.19 -10.85
C THR A 69 -13.67 -0.56 -9.60
N LEU A 70 -14.51 0.34 -9.09
CA LEU A 70 -15.38 0.05 -7.95
C LEU A 70 -16.73 -0.53 -8.41
N THR A 71 -17.34 -1.39 -7.59
CA THR A 71 -18.65 -2.01 -7.88
C THR A 71 -19.83 -1.05 -7.73
N ASP A 72 -19.69 0.00 -6.93
CA ASP A 72 -20.77 0.95 -6.61
C ASP A 72 -20.99 2.01 -7.71
N GLY A 73 -20.06 2.12 -8.67
CA GLY A 73 -20.12 3.05 -9.79
C GLY A 73 -20.03 4.54 -9.40
N HIS A 74 -19.81 4.89 -8.13
CA HIS A 74 -19.68 6.29 -7.71
C HIS A 74 -18.42 6.94 -8.30
N GLU A 75 -17.36 6.14 -8.47
CA GLU A 75 -16.20 6.51 -9.25
C GLU A 75 -15.85 5.42 -10.27
N ASN A 76 -15.66 5.81 -11.54
CA ASN A 76 -15.33 4.87 -12.61
C ASN A 76 -14.08 4.03 -12.31
N TRP A 77 -13.10 4.59 -11.60
CA TRP A 77 -11.94 3.88 -11.05
C TRP A 77 -11.22 4.73 -10.01
N ILE A 78 -10.50 4.06 -9.11
CA ILE A 78 -9.60 4.65 -8.11
C ILE A 78 -8.19 4.08 -8.25
N TYR A 79 -7.26 4.59 -7.44
CA TYR A 79 -5.97 3.96 -7.25
C TYR A 79 -5.84 3.36 -5.85
N VAL A 80 -5.29 2.17 -5.78
CA VAL A 80 -4.91 1.47 -4.55
C VAL A 80 -3.39 1.51 -4.45
N HIS A 81 -2.87 2.18 -3.42
CA HIS A 81 -1.47 2.15 -3.03
C HIS A 81 -1.29 1.10 -1.93
N ILE A 82 -0.41 0.12 -2.16
CA ILE A 82 -0.06 -0.90 -1.18
C ILE A 82 1.40 -0.77 -0.82
N GLU A 83 1.68 -0.83 0.47
CA GLU A 83 3.03 -0.91 0.99
C GLU A 83 3.21 -2.14 1.89
N VAL A 84 4.16 -3.00 1.53
CA VAL A 84 4.58 -4.14 2.35
C VAL A 84 5.87 -3.78 3.06
N GLN A 85 5.81 -3.69 4.39
CA GLN A 85 6.87 -3.18 5.24
C GLN A 85 7.44 -4.29 6.13
N GLY A 86 8.73 -4.58 5.98
CA GLY A 86 9.39 -5.73 6.61
C GLY A 86 9.96 -5.48 7.99
N GLN A 87 10.19 -4.23 8.33
CA GLN A 87 10.78 -3.84 9.61
C GLN A 87 10.06 -2.62 10.15
N ARG A 88 10.07 -2.47 11.48
CA ARG A 88 9.56 -1.27 12.13
C ARG A 88 10.24 -0.02 11.58
N ASP A 89 9.42 0.98 11.27
CA ASP A 89 9.88 2.28 10.82
C ASP A 89 9.03 3.40 11.45
N ASN A 90 9.68 4.29 12.21
CA ASN A 90 8.97 5.36 12.91
C ASN A 90 8.38 6.39 11.94
N ASP A 91 8.91 6.49 10.72
CA ASP A 91 8.41 7.38 9.67
C ASP A 91 7.37 6.73 8.75
N PHE A 92 6.98 5.48 8.99
CA PHE A 92 6.08 4.72 8.12
C PHE A 92 4.74 5.43 7.87
N ALA A 93 4.04 5.84 8.92
CA ALA A 93 2.74 6.50 8.79
C ALA A 93 2.84 7.83 8.02
N ARG A 94 3.93 8.58 8.26
CA ARG A 94 4.22 9.82 7.53
C ARG A 94 4.50 9.56 6.05
N ARG A 95 5.18 8.46 5.71
CA ARG A 95 5.42 8.03 4.32
C ARG A 95 4.11 7.67 3.63
N MET A 96 3.26 6.88 4.28
CA MET A 96 1.92 6.54 3.78
C MET A 96 1.12 7.81 3.45
N PHE A 97 1.11 8.78 4.37
CA PHE A 97 0.50 10.10 4.14
C PHE A 97 1.13 10.86 2.96
N THR A 98 2.45 10.92 2.90
CA THR A 98 3.16 11.65 1.85
C THR A 98 2.89 11.07 0.47
N TYR A 99 2.85 9.74 0.33
CA TYR A 99 2.57 9.09 -0.95
C TYR A 99 1.12 9.25 -1.34
N ASN A 100 0.20 9.06 -0.39
CA ASN A 100 -1.23 9.29 -0.63
C ASN A 100 -1.46 10.70 -1.21
N TYR A 101 -0.93 11.73 -0.54
CA TYR A 101 -1.05 13.11 -0.99
C TYR A 101 -0.41 13.35 -2.37
N ARG A 102 0.84 12.90 -2.59
CA ARG A 102 1.54 13.10 -3.87
C ARG A 102 0.84 12.38 -5.04
N LEU A 103 0.28 11.19 -4.78
CA LEU A 103 -0.50 10.44 -5.77
C LEU A 103 -1.84 11.13 -6.04
N PHE A 104 -2.54 11.59 -4.99
CA PHE A 104 -3.77 12.35 -5.11
C PHE A 104 -3.57 13.62 -5.93
N ASP A 105 -2.54 14.41 -5.61
CA ASP A 105 -2.17 15.64 -6.33
C ASP A 105 -1.86 15.36 -7.81
N ARG A 106 -1.14 14.26 -8.09
CA ARG A 106 -0.79 13.86 -9.46
C ARG A 106 -1.98 13.42 -10.30
N TYR A 107 -2.91 12.66 -9.72
CA TYR A 107 -3.99 12.02 -10.48
C TYR A 107 -5.34 12.73 -10.36
N ALA A 108 -5.51 13.62 -9.38
CA ALA A 108 -6.78 14.24 -9.03
C ALA A 108 -7.89 13.20 -8.84
N ARG A 109 -7.56 12.09 -8.17
CA ARG A 109 -8.44 10.94 -7.91
C ARG A 109 -8.17 10.39 -6.51
N PRO A 110 -9.19 9.82 -5.83
CA PRO A 110 -8.98 9.15 -4.56
C PRO A 110 -7.93 8.05 -4.62
N ILE A 111 -7.14 8.00 -3.55
CA ILE A 111 -6.09 7.00 -3.34
C ILE A 111 -6.45 6.23 -2.07
N ALA A 112 -6.77 4.95 -2.21
CA ALA A 112 -6.86 4.04 -1.08
C ALA A 112 -5.44 3.59 -0.72
N SER A 113 -4.96 3.89 0.49
CA SER A 113 -3.66 3.42 0.98
C SER A 113 -3.86 2.24 1.90
N LEU A 114 -3.10 1.16 1.70
CA LEU A 114 -3.19 -0.11 2.42
C LEU A 114 -1.79 -0.56 2.83
N ALA A 115 -1.66 -1.14 4.03
CA ALA A 115 -0.38 -1.57 4.57
C ALA A 115 -0.39 -3.05 4.96
N VAL A 116 0.67 -3.77 4.59
CA VAL A 116 1.00 -5.09 5.16
C VAL A 116 2.27 -4.96 5.98
N LEU A 117 2.19 -5.29 7.26
CA LEU A 117 3.30 -5.20 8.21
C LEU A 117 3.83 -6.61 8.50
N ALA A 118 5.10 -6.82 8.23
CA ALA A 118 5.78 -8.11 8.29
C ALA A 118 6.87 -8.18 9.36
N ASP A 119 6.95 -7.19 10.25
CA ASP A 119 7.82 -7.21 11.41
C ASP A 119 7.21 -8.01 12.58
N GLU A 120 8.07 -8.41 13.51
CA GLU A 120 7.73 -9.29 14.63
C GLU A 120 7.14 -8.56 15.85
N ASP A 121 7.03 -7.23 15.85
CA ASP A 121 6.52 -6.47 17.00
C ASP A 121 4.97 -6.41 16.96
N PRO A 122 4.24 -7.10 17.86
CA PRO A 122 2.78 -7.12 17.81
C PRO A 122 2.12 -5.78 18.14
N ALA A 123 2.83 -4.89 18.83
CA ALA A 123 2.32 -3.58 19.22
C ALA A 123 2.55 -2.51 18.14
N TRP A 124 3.47 -2.74 17.20
CA TRP A 124 3.71 -1.79 16.12
C TRP A 124 2.70 -1.98 14.98
N ARG A 125 1.65 -1.14 14.99
CA ARG A 125 0.55 -1.12 14.01
C ARG A 125 0.16 0.32 13.64
N PRO A 126 1.05 1.09 13.01
CA PRO A 126 0.69 2.42 12.53
C PRO A 126 -0.42 2.34 11.47
N ASP A 127 -1.60 2.83 11.80
CA ASP A 127 -2.81 2.84 10.95
C ASP A 127 -3.31 4.24 10.60
N HIS A 128 -2.64 5.27 11.10
CA HIS A 128 -2.98 6.66 10.79
C HIS A 128 -1.79 7.61 10.87
N TYR A 129 -1.91 8.74 10.18
CA TYR A 129 -1.04 9.90 10.33
C TYR A 129 -1.85 11.17 10.21
N GLY A 130 -1.59 12.14 11.09
CA GLY A 130 -2.33 13.39 11.07
C GLY A 130 -1.65 14.46 11.92
N PHE A 131 -2.17 15.67 11.80
CA PHE A 131 -1.78 16.81 12.60
C PHE A 131 -2.94 17.78 12.74
N GLU A 132 -2.90 18.56 13.82
CA GLU A 132 -3.78 19.70 14.02
C GLU A 132 -2.95 20.92 14.36
N ILE A 133 -3.11 22.00 13.59
CA ILE A 133 -2.38 23.25 13.80
C ILE A 133 -3.28 24.44 13.46
N LEU A 134 -3.35 25.41 14.37
CA LEU A 134 -4.17 26.62 14.22
C LEU A 134 -5.67 26.33 13.88
N GLY A 135 -6.22 25.22 14.40
CA GLY A 135 -7.59 24.79 14.12
C GLY A 135 -7.79 24.09 12.76
N CYS A 136 -6.73 23.85 12.00
CA CYS A 136 -6.75 23.03 10.79
C CYS A 136 -6.33 21.60 11.13
N ARG A 137 -7.18 20.61 10.83
CA ARG A 137 -6.91 19.19 11.05
C ARG A 137 -6.75 18.47 9.72
N HIS A 138 -5.70 17.66 9.64
CA HIS A 138 -5.52 16.67 8.59
C HIS A 138 -5.39 15.29 9.22
N LEU A 139 -6.09 14.29 8.69
CA LEU A 139 -5.98 12.91 9.13
C LEU A 139 -6.10 11.99 7.91
N LEU A 140 -5.11 11.10 7.77
CA LEU A 140 -5.21 9.92 6.93
C LEU A 140 -5.29 8.71 7.85
N GLU A 141 -6.34 7.92 7.72
CA GLU A 141 -6.50 6.59 8.30
C GLU A 141 -6.42 5.56 7.18
N PHE A 142 -5.76 4.45 7.43
CA PHE A 142 -5.53 3.42 6.42
C PHE A 142 -5.58 2.01 7.01
N PRO A 143 -6.19 1.04 6.30
CA PRO A 143 -6.20 -0.36 6.70
C PRO A 143 -4.79 -0.95 6.81
N VAL A 144 -4.60 -1.78 7.84
CA VAL A 144 -3.35 -2.48 8.13
C VAL A 144 -3.64 -3.96 8.31
N ALA A 145 -2.92 -4.81 7.57
CA ALA A 145 -2.82 -6.24 7.85
C ALA A 145 -1.44 -6.52 8.47
N LYS A 146 -1.38 -7.31 9.55
CA LYS A 146 -0.14 -7.68 10.23
C LYS A 146 0.10 -9.18 10.07
N LEU A 147 1.26 -9.59 9.57
CA LEU A 147 1.51 -10.99 9.22
C LEU A 147 1.44 -11.95 10.41
N ILE A 148 1.93 -11.53 11.58
CA ILE A 148 1.89 -12.37 12.78
C ILE A 148 0.46 -12.70 13.25
N ASP A 149 -0.58 -12.01 12.73
CA ASP A 149 -1.97 -12.37 13.02
C ASP A 149 -2.41 -13.65 12.29
N TYR A 150 -1.66 -14.05 11.25
CA TYR A 150 -1.95 -15.21 10.41
C TYR A 150 -1.10 -16.44 10.76
N ASP A 151 0.00 -16.29 11.50
CA ASP A 151 0.84 -17.40 11.98
C ASP A 151 0.13 -18.32 13.00
N HIS A 152 -1.05 -17.90 13.47
CA HIS A 152 -1.90 -18.66 14.39
C HIS A 152 -3.25 -19.08 13.78
N ALA A 153 -3.46 -18.83 12.49
CA ALA A 153 -4.60 -19.37 11.76
C ALA A 153 -4.26 -20.81 11.34
N GLU A 154 -4.83 -21.78 12.07
CA GLU A 154 -4.65 -23.24 11.87
C GLU A 154 -4.89 -23.73 10.44
#